data_AF-A0A414NVW8-F1
#
_entry.id   AF-A0A414NVW8-F1
#
_cell.length_a   1.000
_cell.length_b   1.000
_cell.length_c   1.000
_cell.angle_alpha   90.00
_cell.angle_beta   90.00
_cell.angle_gamma   90.00
#
_symmetry.space_group_name_H-M   'P 1'
#
loop_
_entity.id
_entity.type
_entity.pdbx_description
1 polymer ?
#
loop_
_entity_poly.entity_id
_entity_poly.type
_entity_poly.pdbx_seq_one_letter_code
_entity_poly.pdbx_strand_id
1 'polypeptide(L)'
;MLESGTRICPFCGEPATLAASPVVEGLPELVLLNELAPVPATREETLAELHRLESYFGELDTKYATLADLWLKSACWQAPSKTRWAVGGFLLALLLYLLVGIHLPAMAAWIFVVLWGVIAYFGFTRSYAHYEAGRSENEHAIRELENEIRRHYNKARDCFLPLDYTAPSVLSELIAGLDSGMIASFEDYRINN
;
A
#
# COMPACT_ATOMS: atom_id res chain seq x y z
N MET A 1 -6.03 -4.32 -3.34
CA MET A 1 -7.33 -4.46 -2.66
C MET A 1 -7.43 -3.31 -1.68
N LEU A 2 -8.20 -2.30 -2.06
CA LEU A 2 -8.38 -1.02 -1.37
C LEU A 2 -9.66 -1.00 -0.53
N GLU A 3 -10.47 -2.06 -0.56
CA GLU A 3 -11.57 -2.23 0.38
C GLU A 3 -11.16 -3.09 1.57
N SER A 4 -11.07 -2.45 2.74
CA SER A 4 -11.35 -3.13 4.00
C SER A 4 -12.87 -3.02 4.29
N GLY A 5 -13.64 -3.94 3.71
CA GLY A 5 -15.05 -4.27 4.06
C GLY A 5 -16.06 -3.92 2.96
N THR A 6 -17.06 -4.75 2.63
CA THR A 6 -17.81 -5.80 3.34
C THR A 6 -17.74 -7.15 2.64
N ARG A 7 -17.10 -8.16 3.24
CA ARG A 7 -17.30 -9.55 2.82
C ARG A 7 -18.40 -10.17 3.69
N ILE A 8 -19.49 -10.58 3.06
CA ILE A 8 -20.24 -11.71 3.57
C ILE A 8 -19.28 -12.90 3.49
N CYS A 9 -18.97 -13.51 4.63
CA CYS A 9 -18.11 -14.69 4.69
C CYS A 9 -18.67 -15.78 3.75
N PRO A 10 -17.97 -16.20 2.69
CA PRO A 10 -18.50 -17.19 1.74
C PRO A 10 -18.68 -18.58 2.38
N PHE A 11 -18.17 -18.78 3.60
CA PHE A 11 -18.34 -20.00 4.39
C PHE A 11 -19.51 -19.94 5.39
N CYS A 12 -19.96 -18.75 5.78
CA CYS A 12 -20.77 -18.58 6.98
C CYS A 12 -21.89 -17.52 6.91
N GLY A 13 -21.95 -16.67 5.89
CA GLY A 13 -23.15 -15.86 5.57
C GLY A 13 -23.46 -14.69 6.52
N GLU A 14 -22.63 -14.41 7.53
CA GLU A 14 -22.86 -13.29 8.45
C GLU A 14 -22.27 -11.96 7.92
N PRO A 15 -22.93 -10.81 8.19
CA PRO A 15 -22.41 -9.49 7.86
C PRO A 15 -21.26 -9.13 8.82
N ALA A 16 -20.06 -8.97 8.27
CA ALA A 16 -18.99 -8.30 9.00
C ALA A 16 -19.38 -6.82 9.16
N THR A 17 -19.77 -6.43 10.37
CA THR A 17 -20.01 -5.02 10.72
C THR A 17 -18.74 -4.21 10.42
N LEU A 18 -18.88 -3.19 9.58
CA LEU A 18 -17.84 -2.21 9.30
C LEU A 18 -17.57 -1.41 10.57
N ALA A 19 -16.74 -1.96 11.46
CA ALA A 19 -16.08 -1.14 12.43
C ALA A 19 -15.26 -0.12 11.63
N ALA A 20 -15.55 1.17 11.82
CA ALA A 20 -14.69 2.25 11.37
C ALA A 20 -13.24 1.83 11.64
N SER A 21 -12.39 1.85 10.60
CA SER A 21 -10.98 1.53 10.75
C SER A 21 -10.48 2.31 11.97
N PRO A 22 -9.86 1.65 12.98
CA PRO A 22 -9.58 2.29 14.25
C PRO A 22 -8.85 3.60 13.98
N VAL A 23 -9.28 4.68 14.63
CA VAL A 23 -8.61 5.98 14.51
C VAL A 23 -7.17 5.77 14.96
N VAL A 24 -6.27 5.69 13.99
CA VAL A 24 -4.84 5.63 14.25
C VAL A 24 -4.42 7.08 14.51
N GLU A 25 -3.98 7.34 15.73
CA GLU A 25 -3.58 8.66 16.19
C GLU A 25 -2.52 9.24 15.23
N GLY A 26 -2.80 10.41 14.65
CA GLY A 26 -1.91 11.09 13.70
C GLY A 26 -2.16 10.80 12.21
N LEU A 27 -3.07 9.89 11.85
CA LEU A 27 -3.47 9.66 10.46
C LEU A 27 -4.79 10.39 10.12
N PRO A 28 -4.98 10.85 8.86
CA PRO A 28 -6.25 11.39 8.41
C PRO A 28 -7.38 10.37 8.55
N GLU A 29 -8.56 10.84 8.96
CA GLU A 29 -9.76 10.02 9.05
C GLU A 29 -10.13 9.43 7.67
N LEU A 30 -10.52 8.17 7.64
CA LEU A 30 -10.86 7.50 6.39
C LEU A 30 -12.21 7.99 5.87
N VAL A 31 -12.26 8.44 4.62
CA VAL A 31 -13.50 8.90 4.00
C VAL A 31 -14.46 7.73 3.79
N LEU A 32 -15.67 7.84 4.36
CA LEU A 32 -16.74 6.86 4.18
C LEU A 32 -17.26 6.90 2.75
N LEU A 33 -17.56 5.72 2.20
CA LEU A 33 -18.10 5.57 0.85
C LEU A 33 -19.61 5.80 0.86
N ASN A 34 -20.10 6.44 -0.21
CA ASN A 34 -21.53 6.54 -0.46
C ASN A 34 -22.13 5.17 -0.80
N GLU A 35 -23.43 5.01 -0.55
CA GLU A 35 -24.16 3.80 -0.95
C GLU A 35 -24.13 3.61 -2.47
N LEU A 36 -24.04 2.35 -2.89
CA LEU A 36 -24.01 1.98 -4.30
C LEU A 36 -25.38 2.23 -4.94
N ALA A 37 -25.35 2.77 -6.16
CA ALA A 37 -26.53 2.84 -7.01
C ALA A 37 -26.97 1.41 -7.42
N PRO A 38 -28.26 1.21 -7.74
CA PRO A 38 -28.73 -0.08 -8.25
C PRO A 38 -28.01 -0.44 -9.55
N VAL A 39 -27.69 -1.73 -9.71
CA VAL A 39 -27.08 -2.26 -10.94
C VAL A 39 -28.07 -2.09 -12.10
N PRO A 40 -27.63 -1.58 -13.27
CA PRO A 40 -28.50 -1.44 -14.45
C PRO A 40 -29.14 -2.78 -14.85
N ALA A 41 -30.39 -2.73 -15.32
CA ALA A 41 -31.18 -3.94 -15.57
C ALA A 41 -30.77 -4.67 -16.86
N THR A 42 -30.24 -3.95 -17.84
CA THR A 42 -29.85 -4.51 -19.14
C THR A 42 -28.35 -4.45 -19.36
N ARG A 43 -27.83 -5.38 -20.18
CA ARG A 43 -26.41 -5.43 -20.56
C ARG A 43 -25.97 -4.17 -21.31
N GLU A 44 -26.82 -3.66 -22.20
CA GLU A 44 -26.54 -2.46 -22.99
C GLU A 44 -26.43 -1.22 -22.09
N GLU A 45 -27.33 -1.05 -21.13
CA GLU A 45 -27.25 0.02 -20.14
C GLU A 45 -26.03 -0.15 -19.23
N THR A 46 -25.71 -1.39 -18.83
CA THR A 46 -24.51 -1.67 -18.03
C THR A 46 -23.25 -1.25 -18.77
N LEU A 47 -23.08 -1.62 -20.04
CA LEU A 47 -21.91 -1.24 -20.84
C LEU A 47 -21.82 0.28 -21.06
N ALA A 48 -22.94 0.94 -21.32
CA ALA A 48 -22.98 2.39 -21.47
C ALA A 48 -22.53 3.11 -20.19
N GLU A 49 -23.01 2.65 -19.03
CA GLU A 49 -22.61 3.18 -17.73
C GLU A 49 -21.14 2.85 -17.39
N LEU A 50 -20.66 1.65 -17.72
CA LEU A 50 -19.26 1.28 -17.51
C LEU A 50 -18.30 2.15 -18.32
N HIS A 51 -18.59 2.43 -19.59
CA HIS A 51 -17.76 3.35 -20.39
C HIS A 51 -17.80 4.79 -19.87
N ARG A 52 -18.95 5.24 -19.35
CA ARG A 52 -19.03 6.54 -18.66
C ARG A 52 -18.10 6.57 -17.45
N LEU A 53 -18.13 5.51 -16.62
CA LEU A 53 -17.28 5.39 -15.44
C LEU A 53 -15.81 5.21 -15.83
N GLU A 54 -15.48 4.52 -16.92
CA GLU A 54 -14.13 4.36 -17.45
C GLU A 54 -13.51 5.72 -17.77
N SER A 55 -14.23 6.57 -18.49
CA SER A 55 -13.77 7.92 -18.80
C SER A 55 -13.60 8.76 -17.53
N TYR A 56 -14.46 8.59 -16.52
CA TYR A 56 -14.40 9.35 -15.27
C TYR A 56 -13.21 8.90 -14.40
N PHE A 57 -13.07 7.60 -14.16
CA PHE A 57 -12.01 7.03 -13.33
C PHE A 57 -10.65 7.00 -14.04
N GLY A 58 -10.60 7.17 -15.36
CA GLY A 58 -9.36 7.38 -16.10
C GLY A 58 -8.54 8.58 -15.59
N GLU A 59 -9.19 9.60 -15.00
CA GLU A 59 -8.50 10.72 -14.34
C GLU A 59 -7.70 10.31 -13.10
N LEU A 60 -8.02 9.15 -12.49
CA LEU A 60 -7.35 8.62 -11.31
C LEU A 60 -6.27 7.59 -11.63
N ASP A 61 -6.00 7.26 -12.89
CA ASP A 61 -5.05 6.20 -13.26
C ASP A 61 -3.69 6.38 -12.59
N THR A 62 -3.12 7.57 -12.69
CA THR A 62 -1.84 7.90 -12.04
C THR A 62 -1.91 7.79 -10.51
N LYS A 63 -3.07 8.10 -9.90
CA LYS A 63 -3.26 8.00 -8.44
C LYS A 63 -3.36 6.55 -7.99
N TYR A 64 -4.09 5.70 -8.71
CA TYR A 64 -4.10 4.26 -8.45
C TYR A 64 -2.72 3.63 -8.63
N ALA A 65 -1.97 4.02 -9.67
CA ALA A 65 -0.60 3.57 -9.88
C ALA A 65 0.36 4.02 -8.75
N THR A 66 0.27 5.29 -8.35
CA THR A 66 1.07 5.83 -7.23
C THR A 66 0.72 5.13 -5.92
N LEU A 67 -0.56 4.86 -5.67
CA LEU A 67 -1.00 4.13 -4.49
C LEU A 67 -0.44 2.70 -4.49
N ALA A 68 -0.50 2.01 -5.61
CA ALA A 68 0.09 0.68 -5.75
C ALA A 68 1.61 0.70 -5.47
N ASP A 69 2.34 1.70 -5.95
CA ASP A 69 3.76 1.88 -5.66
C ASP A 69 4.03 2.13 -4.17
N LEU A 70 3.26 2.99 -3.51
CA LEU A 70 3.39 3.25 -2.08
C LEU A 70 3.10 2.00 -1.23
N TRP A 71 2.11 1.20 -1.64
CA TRP A 71 1.81 -0.09 -1.01
C TRP A 71 2.95 -1.09 -1.23
N LEU A 72 3.48 -1.20 -2.46
CA LEU A 72 4.61 -2.05 -2.76
C LEU A 72 5.85 -1.66 -1.96
N LYS A 73 6.15 -0.36 -1.91
CA LYS A 73 7.19 0.20 -1.06
C LYS A 73 6.97 -0.22 0.39
N SER A 74 5.77 -0.05 0.95
CA SER A 74 5.49 -0.45 2.34
C SER A 74 5.70 -1.94 2.60
N ALA A 75 5.34 -2.81 1.65
CA ALA A 75 5.48 -4.26 1.76
C ALA A 75 6.94 -4.71 1.69
N CYS A 76 7.75 -4.04 0.87
CA CYS A 76 9.17 -4.33 0.70
C CYS A 76 10.07 -3.60 1.73
N TRP A 77 9.57 -2.54 2.36
CA TRP A 77 10.35 -1.69 3.27
C TRP A 77 10.52 -2.35 4.65
N GLN A 78 11.61 -3.09 4.81
CA GLN A 78 11.93 -3.85 6.01
C GLN A 78 12.63 -3.01 7.09
N ALA A 79 12.36 -3.32 8.36
CA ALA A 79 13.06 -2.71 9.48
C ALA A 79 14.56 -3.03 9.44
N PRO A 80 15.44 -2.07 9.83
CA PRO A 80 16.87 -2.31 9.89
C PRO A 80 17.16 -3.42 10.90
N SER A 81 18.01 -4.37 10.51
CA SER A 81 18.38 -5.51 11.35
C SER A 81 19.58 -5.17 12.23
N LYS A 82 19.46 -5.41 13.53
CA LYS A 82 20.58 -5.30 14.48
C LYS A 82 21.74 -6.21 14.09
N THR A 83 21.46 -7.44 13.66
CA THR A 83 22.47 -8.40 13.23
C THR A 83 23.21 -7.94 11.99
N ARG A 84 22.50 -7.41 10.98
CA ARG A 84 23.13 -6.87 9.77
C ARG A 84 24.03 -5.68 10.10
N TRP A 85 23.60 -4.79 11.00
CA TRP A 85 24.44 -3.67 11.47
C TRP A 85 25.62 -4.11 12.33
N ALA A 86 25.48 -5.15 13.14
CA ALA A 86 26.58 -5.73 13.91
C ALA A 86 27.65 -6.32 12.96
N VAL A 87 27.25 -7.13 11.97
CA VAL A 87 28.17 -7.74 11.00
C VAL A 87 28.77 -6.69 10.08
N GLY A 88 27.96 -5.80 9.50
CA GLY A 88 28.44 -4.73 8.62
C GLY A 88 29.35 -3.75 9.35
N GLY A 89 28.99 -3.37 10.58
CA GLY A 89 29.83 -2.55 11.44
C GLY A 89 31.15 -3.22 11.80
N PHE A 90 31.15 -4.54 12.02
CA PHE A 90 32.37 -5.32 12.29
C PHE A 90 33.30 -5.28 11.07
N LEU A 91 32.76 -5.54 9.88
CA LEU A 91 33.51 -5.51 8.63
C LEU A 91 34.11 -4.12 8.36
N LEU A 92 33.33 -3.06 8.59
CA LEU A 92 33.80 -1.69 8.43
C LEU A 92 34.88 -1.34 9.46
N ALA A 93 34.67 -1.67 10.74
CA ALA A 93 35.67 -1.45 11.78
C ALA A 93 36.95 -2.25 11.50
N LEU A 94 36.83 -3.47 10.96
CA LEU A 94 37.98 -4.32 10.62
C LEU A 94 38.77 -3.71 9.47
N LEU A 95 38.09 -3.21 8.43
CA LEU A 95 38.73 -2.50 7.33
C LEU A 95 39.51 -1.27 7.84
N LEU A 96 38.87 -0.43 8.67
CA LEU A 96 39.52 0.75 9.25
C LEU A 96 40.71 0.37 10.14
N TYR A 97 40.56 -0.70 10.92
CA TYR A 97 41.62 -1.23 11.76
C TYR A 97 42.78 -1.78 10.95
N LEU A 98 42.55 -2.47 9.83
CA LEU A 98 43.64 -2.96 8.97
C LEU A 98 44.39 -1.81 8.28
N LEU A 99 43.68 -0.73 7.92
CA LEU A 99 44.30 0.45 7.29
C LEU A 99 45.19 1.25 8.26
N VAL A 100 44.75 1.40 9.52
CA VAL A 100 45.43 2.28 10.51
C VAL A 100 46.26 1.48 11.53
N GLY A 101 45.84 0.25 11.82
CA GLY A 101 46.31 -0.58 12.93
C GLY A 101 47.73 -1.12 12.79
N ILE A 102 48.34 -1.06 11.61
CA ILE A 102 49.79 -1.34 11.44
C ILE A 102 50.63 -0.39 12.30
N HIS A 103 50.11 0.79 12.63
CA HIS A 103 50.79 1.81 13.42
C HIS A 103 50.37 1.85 14.90
N LEU A 104 49.48 0.97 15.37
CA LEU A 104 48.89 1.04 16.71
C LEU A 104 49.47 -0.01 17.69
N PRO A 105 49.71 0.34 18.97
CA PRO A 105 50.26 -0.55 19.99
C PRO A 105 49.25 -1.62 20.45
N ALA A 106 49.69 -2.66 21.17
CA ALA A 106 48.86 -3.82 21.57
C ALA A 106 47.52 -3.51 22.30
N MET A 107 47.32 -2.29 22.83
CA MET A 107 46.03 -1.77 23.31
C MET A 107 44.99 -1.53 22.18
N ALA A 108 45.38 -1.74 20.92
CA ALA A 108 44.57 -1.52 19.71
C ALA A 108 43.30 -2.39 19.64
N ALA A 109 43.28 -3.55 20.30
CA ALA A 109 42.11 -4.43 20.33
C ALA A 109 40.89 -3.75 21.00
N TRP A 110 41.09 -2.98 22.06
CA TRP A 110 40.00 -2.22 22.70
C TRP A 110 39.50 -1.08 21.83
N ILE A 111 40.41 -0.41 21.10
CA ILE A 111 40.05 0.64 20.14
C ILE A 111 39.16 0.06 19.04
N PHE A 112 39.51 -1.14 18.53
CA PHE A 112 38.68 -1.85 17.56
C PHE A 112 37.28 -2.15 18.10
N VAL A 113 37.17 -2.72 19.31
CA VAL A 113 35.87 -3.07 19.91
C VAL A 113 35.02 -1.82 20.14
N VAL A 114 35.61 -0.73 20.63
CA VAL A 114 34.90 0.55 20.82
C VAL A 114 34.45 1.11 19.47
N LEU A 115 35.33 1.14 18.47
CA LEU A 115 35.00 1.63 17.13
C LEU A 115 33.86 0.82 16.50
N TRP A 116 33.92 -0.51 16.58
CA TRP A 116 32.87 -1.38 16.11
C TRP A 116 31.54 -1.11 16.82
N GLY A 117 31.56 -1.02 18.15
CA GLY A 117 30.38 -0.73 18.96
C GLY A 117 29.74 0.61 18.60
N VAL A 118 30.55 1.65 18.42
CA VAL A 118 30.10 2.99 18.00
C VAL A 118 29.46 2.94 16.61
N ILE A 119 30.14 2.35 15.62
CA ILE A 119 29.62 2.24 14.25
C ILE A 119 28.29 1.47 14.23
N ALA A 120 28.24 0.31 14.90
CA ALA A 120 27.06 -0.52 14.91
C ALA A 120 25.88 0.17 15.62
N TYR A 121 26.12 0.81 16.77
CA TYR A 121 25.08 1.49 17.54
C TYR A 121 24.55 2.74 16.84
N PHE A 122 25.43 3.65 16.41
CA PHE A 122 25.01 4.89 15.73
C PHE A 122 24.42 4.59 14.35
N GLY A 123 24.99 3.64 13.61
CA GLY A 123 24.45 3.19 12.34
C GLY A 123 23.04 2.62 12.48
N PHE A 124 22.85 1.71 13.43
CA PHE A 124 21.54 1.12 13.70
C PHE A 124 20.51 2.17 14.15
N THR A 125 20.83 2.99 15.14
CA THR A 125 19.90 3.99 15.69
C THR A 125 19.48 5.02 14.64
N ARG A 126 20.42 5.52 13.84
CA ARG A 126 20.13 6.45 12.75
C ARG A 126 19.25 5.79 11.67
N SER A 127 19.58 4.57 11.25
CA SER A 127 18.76 3.84 10.28
C SER A 127 17.36 3.54 10.80
N TYR A 128 17.23 3.25 12.10
CA TYR A 128 15.94 2.98 12.71
C TYR A 128 15.08 4.25 12.77
N ALA A 129 15.65 5.38 13.18
CA ALA A 129 14.94 6.67 13.17
C ALA A 129 14.47 7.07 11.76
N HIS A 130 15.33 6.88 10.73
CA HIS A 130 14.93 7.12 9.34
C HIS A 130 13.86 6.15 8.85
N TYR A 131 13.93 4.87 9.28
CA TYR A 131 12.91 3.88 8.96
C TYR A 131 11.55 4.26 9.55
N GLU A 132 11.50 4.67 10.81
CA GLU A 132 10.26 5.06 11.48
C GLU A 132 9.65 6.33 10.87
N ALA A 133 10.48 7.36 10.64
CA ALA A 133 10.05 8.58 9.96
C ALA A 133 9.48 8.27 8.57
N GLY A 134 10.24 7.55 7.74
CA GLY A 134 9.81 7.19 6.39
C GLY A 134 8.57 6.27 6.37
N ARG A 135 8.40 5.41 7.37
CA ARG A 135 7.20 4.58 7.52
C ARG A 135 5.97 5.46 7.82
N SER A 136 6.08 6.38 8.77
CA SER A 136 4.98 7.28 9.13
C SER A 136 4.57 8.19 7.97
N GLU A 137 5.54 8.75 7.25
CA GLU A 137 5.30 9.56 6.04
C GLU A 137 4.61 8.74 4.95
N ASN A 138 5.03 7.49 4.76
CA ASN A 138 4.43 6.60 3.77
C ASN A 138 2.98 6.21 4.13
N GLU A 139 2.72 5.90 5.41
CA GLU A 139 1.37 5.60 5.91
C GLU A 139 0.43 6.82 5.75
N HIS A 140 0.92 8.03 6.04
CA HIS A 140 0.17 9.27 5.81
C HIS A 140 -0.12 9.49 4.33
N ALA A 141 0.88 9.34 3.45
CA ALA A 141 0.72 9.50 2.01
C ALA A 141 -0.27 8.49 1.42
N ILE A 142 -0.22 7.23 1.86
CA ILE A 142 -1.20 6.20 1.47
C ILE A 142 -2.61 6.64 1.86
N ARG A 143 -2.80 7.06 3.12
CA ARG A 143 -4.12 7.44 3.64
C ARG A 143 -4.68 8.68 2.94
N GLU A 144 -3.85 9.68 2.68
CA GLU A 144 -4.23 10.90 1.98
C GLU A 144 -4.67 10.62 0.54
N LEU A 145 -3.89 9.81 -0.18
CA LEU A 145 -4.19 9.42 -1.55
C LEU A 145 -5.43 8.53 -1.64
N GLU A 146 -5.59 7.59 -0.70
CA GLU A 146 -6.80 6.78 -0.57
C GLU A 146 -8.04 7.66 -0.33
N ASN A 147 -7.93 8.65 0.55
CA ASN A 147 -9.02 9.60 0.81
C ASN A 147 -9.32 10.51 -0.39
N GLU A 148 -8.32 10.84 -1.21
CA GLU A 148 -8.55 11.57 -2.46
C GLU A 148 -9.34 10.73 -3.46
N ILE A 149 -8.97 9.46 -3.63
CA ILE A 149 -9.68 8.50 -4.47
C ILE A 149 -11.11 8.30 -3.96
N ARG A 150 -11.30 8.06 -2.66
CA ARG A 150 -12.63 7.92 -2.02
C ARG A 150 -13.50 9.17 -2.20
N ARG A 151 -12.93 10.37 -2.08
CA ARG A 151 -13.64 11.63 -2.35
C ARG A 151 -14.05 11.78 -3.81
N HIS A 152 -13.20 11.36 -4.74
CA HIS A 152 -13.52 11.40 -6.17
C HIS A 152 -14.58 10.35 -6.51
N TYR A 153 -14.48 9.16 -5.94
CA TYR A 153 -15.49 8.10 -6.03
C TYR A 153 -16.86 8.58 -5.54
N ASN A 154 -16.93 9.22 -4.36
CA ASN A 154 -18.19 9.73 -3.81
C ASN A 154 -18.84 10.84 -4.66
N LYS A 155 -18.09 11.48 -5.56
CA LYS A 155 -18.63 12.46 -6.52
C LYS A 155 -19.14 11.81 -7.81
N ALA A 156 -18.82 10.53 -8.04
CA ALA A 156 -19.33 9.80 -9.19
C ALA A 156 -20.85 9.70 -9.08
N ARG A 157 -21.54 10.22 -10.10
CA ARG A 157 -23.00 10.14 -10.17
C ARG A 157 -23.42 8.71 -10.49
N ASP A 158 -24.42 8.19 -9.79
CA ASP A 158 -25.07 6.89 -10.07
C ASP A 158 -24.05 5.73 -10.20
N CYS A 159 -23.05 5.69 -9.30
CA CYS A 159 -22.01 4.66 -9.32
C CYS A 159 -22.52 3.36 -8.68
N PHE A 160 -22.59 2.30 -9.47
CA PHE A 160 -22.99 0.95 -9.01
C PHE A 160 -21.78 0.01 -8.81
N LEU A 161 -20.56 0.45 -9.17
CA LEU A 161 -19.32 -0.31 -9.02
C LEU A 161 -18.73 -0.10 -7.62
N PRO A 162 -18.34 -1.16 -6.89
CA PRO A 162 -17.51 -1.02 -5.70
C PRO A 162 -16.15 -0.39 -6.02
N LEU A 163 -15.53 0.26 -5.04
CA LEU A 163 -14.29 1.05 -5.21
C LEU A 163 -13.12 0.19 -5.74
N ASP A 164 -13.08 -1.09 -5.37
CA ASP A 164 -12.06 -2.01 -5.85
C ASP A 164 -12.13 -2.29 -7.36
N TYR A 165 -13.31 -2.11 -7.97
CA TYR A 165 -13.52 -2.30 -9.40
C TYR A 165 -13.37 -1.00 -10.21
N THR A 166 -13.18 0.15 -9.55
CA THR A 166 -13.00 1.44 -10.23
C THR A 166 -11.55 1.74 -10.62
N ALA A 167 -10.61 0.84 -10.30
CA ALA A 167 -9.24 0.94 -10.80
C ALA A 167 -9.24 0.79 -12.34
N PRO A 168 -8.62 1.71 -13.10
CA PRO A 168 -8.74 1.73 -14.56
C PRO A 168 -8.34 0.42 -15.27
N SER A 169 -7.34 -0.29 -14.75
CA SER A 169 -6.92 -1.59 -15.28
C SER A 169 -7.99 -2.67 -15.10
N VAL A 170 -8.68 -2.69 -13.95
CA VAL A 170 -9.74 -3.68 -13.66
C VAL A 170 -11.01 -3.33 -14.43
N LEU A 171 -11.34 -2.04 -14.50
CA LEU A 171 -12.52 -1.55 -15.20
C LEU A 171 -12.45 -1.82 -16.71
N SER A 172 -11.30 -1.59 -17.34
CA SER A 172 -11.07 -1.91 -18.76
C SER A 172 -11.14 -3.42 -19.04
N GLU A 173 -10.63 -4.26 -18.13
CA GLU A 173 -10.76 -5.71 -18.23
C GLU A 173 -12.22 -6.18 -18.13
N LEU A 174 -12.98 -5.61 -17.18
CA LEU A 174 -14.41 -5.88 -17.01
C LEU A 174 -15.20 -5.52 -18.27
N ILE A 175 -14.95 -4.33 -18.85
CA ILE A 175 -15.58 -3.86 -20.08
C ILE A 175 -15.26 -4.82 -21.24
N ALA A 176 -13.98 -5.15 -21.43
CA ALA A 176 -13.56 -6.08 -22.48
C ALA A 176 -14.17 -7.49 -22.33
N GLY A 177 -14.29 -7.99 -21.09
CA GLY A 177 -14.93 -9.27 -20.79
C GLY A 177 -16.44 -9.27 -21.07
N LEU A 178 -17.12 -8.15 -20.79
CA LEU A 178 -18.54 -7.97 -21.13
C LEU A 178 -18.74 -7.78 -22.63
N ASP A 179 -17.89 -7.03 -23.34
CA ASP A 179 -17.97 -6.84 -24.79
C ASP A 179 -17.72 -8.14 -25.57
N SER A 180 -16.72 -8.91 -25.16
CA SER A 180 -16.41 -10.22 -25.77
C SER A 180 -17.46 -11.30 -25.48
N GLY A 181 -18.38 -11.05 -24.54
CA GLY A 181 -19.39 -12.02 -24.10
C GLY A 181 -18.83 -13.18 -23.27
N MET A 182 -17.57 -13.08 -22.81
CA MET A 182 -17.01 -14.02 -21.83
C MET A 182 -17.68 -13.88 -20.45
N ILE A 183 -18.14 -12.68 -20.13
CA ILE A 183 -18.89 -12.36 -18.91
C ILE A 183 -20.35 -12.10 -19.31
N ALA A 184 -21.29 -12.83 -18.70
CA ALA A 184 -22.72 -12.68 -18.98
C ALA A 184 -23.35 -11.50 -18.23
N SER A 185 -22.84 -11.16 -17.04
CA SER A 185 -23.28 -10.02 -16.22
C SER A 185 -22.18 -9.54 -15.27
N PHE A 186 -22.30 -8.31 -14.76
CA PHE A 186 -21.41 -7.79 -13.72
C PHE A 186 -21.41 -8.68 -12.45
N GLU A 187 -22.57 -9.25 -12.10
CA GLU A 187 -22.72 -10.16 -10.96
C GLU A 187 -21.87 -11.43 -11.14
N ASP A 188 -21.76 -11.95 -12.36
CA ASP A 188 -20.94 -13.12 -12.67
C ASP A 188 -19.43 -12.84 -12.56
N TYR A 189 -18.99 -11.61 -12.89
CA TYR A 189 -17.60 -11.20 -12.68
C TYR A 189 -17.26 -11.11 -11.19
N ARG A 190 -18.18 -10.57 -10.37
CA ARG A 190 -18.06 -10.46 -8.92
C ARG A 190 -17.97 -11.81 -8.20
N ILE A 191 -18.60 -12.85 -8.74
CA ILE A 191 -18.60 -14.20 -8.15
C ILE A 191 -17.30 -14.95 -8.47
N ASN A 192 -16.68 -14.67 -9.63
CA ASN A 192 -15.51 -15.40 -10.11
C ASN A 192 -14.17 -14.79 -9.70
N ASN A 193 -14.14 -13.57 -9.14
CA ASN A 193 -12.92 -12.82 -8.80
C ASN A 193 -13.08 -12.04 -7.48
#